data_AF-A0AAE4WGL4-F1
#
_entry.id   AF-A0AAE4WGL4-F1
#
_cell.length_a   1.000
_cell.length_b   1.000
_cell.length_c   1.000
_cell.angle_alpha   90.00
_cell.angle_beta   90.00
_cell.angle_gamma   90.00
#
_symmetry.space_group_name_H-M   'P 1'
#
loop_
_entity.id
_entity.type
_entity.pdbx_description
1 polymer ?
#
loop_
_entity_poly.entity_id
_entity_poly.type
_entity_poly.pdbx_seq_one_letter_code
_entity_poly.pdbx_strand_id
1 'polypeptide(L)'
;MMVEPVRVYIERVKAALGVTTDEEAAKSLGISKQAIANWRRRGKIPWEVEIRLINAFGPDFAHNEITREVATNRENDVTYAATLYAFSKFEKDLKRNPTLDERISMGHLFREAESIVREKIREIGFEEETSESVLEILIELIDLKTITKLNNILGKINQNF
;
A
#
# COMPACT_ATOMS: atom_id res chain seq x y z
N MET A 1 -18.39 15.96 11.57
CA MET A 1 -17.23 15.53 10.75
C MET A 1 -17.57 15.73 9.28
N MET A 2 -16.65 16.28 8.48
CA MET A 2 -16.88 16.53 7.05
C MET A 2 -16.42 15.34 6.22
N VAL A 3 -17.38 14.67 5.57
CA VAL A 3 -17.11 13.69 4.51
C VAL A 3 -16.59 14.44 3.28
N GLU A 4 -15.57 13.90 2.60
CA GLU A 4 -15.02 14.48 1.37
C GLU A 4 -16.15 14.71 0.35
N PRO A 5 -16.26 15.89 -0.29
CA PRO A 5 -17.25 16.06 -1.35
C PRO A 5 -16.98 15.10 -2.51
N VAL A 6 -18.01 14.40 -3.01
CA VAL A 6 -17.87 13.41 -4.12
C VAL A 6 -17.18 13.99 -5.35
N ARG A 7 -17.33 15.29 -5.62
CA ARG A 7 -16.60 15.94 -6.73
C ARG A 7 -15.08 15.84 -6.55
N VAL A 8 -14.56 16.02 -5.32
CA VAL A 8 -13.12 15.98 -5.02
C VAL A 8 -12.64 14.54 -5.09
N TYR A 9 -13.42 13.61 -4.54
CA TYR A 9 -13.15 12.17 -4.65
C TYR A 9 -12.96 11.72 -6.10
N ILE A 10 -13.86 12.12 -7.01
CA ILE A 10 -13.78 11.74 -8.43
C ILE A 10 -12.51 12.29 -9.09
N GLU A 11 -12.10 13.52 -8.79
CA GLU A 11 -10.85 14.07 -9.35
C GLU A 11 -9.62 13.31 -8.84
N ARG A 12 -9.64 12.84 -7.60
CA ARG A 12 -8.58 11.98 -7.06
C ARG A 12 -8.55 10.61 -7.73
N VAL A 13 -9.72 10.00 -7.98
CA VAL A 13 -9.83 8.75 -8.74
C VAL A 13 -9.27 8.91 -10.15
N LYS A 14 -9.59 10.00 -10.84
CA LYS A 14 -9.02 10.29 -12.16
C LYS A 14 -7.50 10.38 -12.13
N ALA A 15 -6.96 11.12 -11.15
CA ALA A 15 -5.52 11.25 -10.98
C ALA A 15 -4.83 9.89 -10.75
N ALA A 16 -5.43 9.03 -9.91
CA ALA A 16 -4.93 7.68 -9.64
C ALA A 16 -4.94 6.77 -10.88
N LEU A 17 -5.99 6.90 -11.70
CA LEU A 17 -6.15 6.17 -12.95
C LEU A 17 -5.33 6.76 -14.11
N GLY A 18 -4.67 7.91 -13.91
CA GLY A 18 -3.93 8.60 -14.97
C GLY A 18 -4.81 9.16 -16.09
N VAL A 19 -6.07 9.50 -15.80
CA VAL A 19 -7.06 9.99 -16.77
C VAL A 19 -7.55 11.40 -16.41
N THR A 20 -8.20 12.10 -17.33
CA THR A 20 -8.66 13.49 -17.09
C THR A 20 -10.17 13.66 -17.22
N THR A 21 -10.84 12.73 -17.92
CA THR A 21 -12.27 12.81 -18.17
C THR A 21 -13.06 11.78 -17.36
N ASP A 22 -14.33 12.07 -17.09
CA ASP A 22 -15.25 11.10 -16.47
C ASP A 22 -15.48 9.87 -17.34
N GLU A 23 -15.37 10.04 -18.65
CA GLU A 23 -15.60 8.97 -19.61
C GLU A 23 -14.47 7.94 -19.56
N GLU A 24 -13.22 8.41 -19.53
CA GLU A 24 -12.05 7.57 -19.32
C GLU A 24 -12.09 6.90 -17.95
N ALA A 25 -12.41 7.65 -16.88
CA ALA A 25 -12.52 7.08 -15.54
C ALA A 25 -13.61 5.99 -15.47
N ALA A 26 -14.78 6.24 -16.05
CA ALA A 26 -15.85 5.25 -16.10
C ALA A 26 -15.43 4.00 -16.86
N LYS A 27 -14.73 4.17 -17.99
CA LYS A 27 -14.18 3.07 -18.78
C LYS A 27 -13.17 2.24 -17.98
N SER A 28 -12.21 2.87 -17.31
CA SER A 28 -11.21 2.16 -16.48
C SER A 28 -11.84 1.40 -15.32
N LEU A 29 -12.93 1.93 -14.75
CA LEU A 29 -13.67 1.28 -13.66
C LEU A 29 -14.65 0.20 -14.13
N GLY A 30 -14.88 0.07 -15.44
CA GLY A 30 -15.85 -0.86 -16.01
C GLY A 30 -17.31 -0.47 -15.72
N ILE A 31 -17.60 0.83 -15.61
CA ILE A 31 -18.94 1.37 -15.33
C ILE A 31 -19.40 2.33 -16.43
N SER A 32 -20.67 2.71 -16.41
CA SER A 32 -21.19 3.73 -17.34
C SER A 32 -20.80 5.15 -16.90
N LYS A 33 -20.59 6.05 -17.86
CA LYS A 33 -20.38 7.49 -17.59
C LYS A 33 -21.53 8.10 -16.76
N GLN A 34 -22.76 7.63 -17.01
CA GLN A 34 -23.95 8.02 -16.25
C GLN A 34 -23.87 7.62 -14.78
N ALA A 35 -23.14 6.55 -14.43
CA ALA A 35 -22.91 6.16 -13.04
C ALA A 35 -22.15 7.26 -12.27
N ILE A 36 -21.03 7.76 -12.83
CA ILE A 36 -20.26 8.85 -12.21
C ILE A 36 -21.10 10.12 -12.05
N ALA A 37 -21.90 10.47 -13.06
CA ALA A 37 -22.84 11.59 -12.96
C ALA A 37 -23.87 11.40 -11.83
N ASN A 38 -24.38 10.17 -11.68
CA ASN A 38 -25.30 9.82 -10.59
C ASN A 38 -24.64 9.90 -9.21
N TRP A 39 -23.36 9.55 -9.08
CA TRP A 39 -22.63 9.68 -7.80
C TRP A 39 -22.58 11.14 -7.36
N ARG A 40 -22.26 12.07 -8.28
CA ARG A 40 -22.25 13.50 -8.00
C ARG A 40 -23.62 13.99 -7.55
N ARG A 41 -24.67 13.62 -8.29
CA ARG A 41 -26.05 14.05 -7.99
C ARG A 41 -26.53 13.55 -6.63
N ARG A 42 -26.15 12.32 -6.26
CA ARG A 42 -26.56 11.70 -4.99
C ARG A 42 -25.62 12.06 -3.82
N GLY A 43 -24.45 12.61 -4.10
CA GLY A 43 -23.41 12.86 -3.09
C GLY A 43 -22.89 11.56 -2.44
N LYS A 44 -22.97 10.43 -3.14
CA LYS A 44 -22.57 9.11 -2.61
C LYS A 44 -21.88 8.24 -3.66
N ILE A 45 -20.80 7.57 -3.26
CA ILE A 45 -20.11 6.53 -4.03
C ILE A 45 -20.73 5.16 -3.70
N PRO A 46 -20.95 4.27 -4.68
CA PRO A 46 -21.34 2.89 -4.40
C PRO A 46 -20.24 2.16 -3.64
N TRP A 47 -20.64 1.43 -2.60
CA TRP A 47 -19.73 0.70 -1.72
C TRP A 47 -18.78 -0.24 -2.46
N GLU A 48 -19.30 -1.01 -3.42
CA GLU A 48 -18.50 -1.95 -4.22
C GLU A 48 -17.39 -1.27 -5.02
N VAL A 49 -17.65 -0.04 -5.51
CA VAL A 49 -16.67 0.72 -6.28
C VAL A 49 -15.60 1.31 -5.36
N GLU A 50 -16.01 1.79 -4.19
CA GLU A 50 -15.10 2.26 -3.15
C GLU A 50 -14.14 1.14 -2.72
N ILE A 51 -14.66 -0.07 -2.46
CA ILE A 51 -13.83 -1.23 -2.08
C ILE A 51 -12.84 -1.61 -3.18
N ARG A 52 -13.27 -1.63 -4.45
CA ARG A 52 -12.35 -1.91 -5.57
C ARG A 52 -11.22 -0.89 -5.63
N LEU A 53 -11.53 0.40 -5.53
CA LEU A 53 -10.52 1.47 -5.52
C LEU A 53 -9.56 1.37 -4.32
N ILE A 54 -10.08 1.03 -3.13
CA ILE A 54 -9.26 0.79 -1.94
C ILE A 54 -8.33 -0.40 -2.14
N ASN A 55 -8.84 -1.48 -2.73
CA ASN A 55 -8.05 -2.67 -3.00
C ASN A 55 -6.96 -2.38 -4.04
N ALA A 56 -7.25 -1.59 -5.07
CA ALA A 56 -6.29 -1.26 -6.11
C ALA A 56 -5.22 -0.25 -5.66
N PHE A 57 -5.63 0.80 -4.93
CA PHE A 57 -4.78 1.98 -4.72
C PHE A 57 -4.51 2.30 -3.24
N GLY A 58 -5.12 1.56 -2.32
CA GLY A 58 -4.90 1.69 -0.88
C GLY A 58 -5.98 2.48 -0.11
N PRO A 59 -5.83 2.59 1.21
CA PRO A 59 -6.85 3.08 2.15
C PRO A 59 -7.22 4.55 1.94
N ASP A 60 -6.36 5.32 1.26
CA ASP A 60 -6.65 6.71 0.95
C ASP A 60 -7.97 6.83 0.16
N PHE A 61 -8.30 5.85 -0.69
CA PHE A 61 -9.51 5.83 -1.51
C PHE A 61 -10.80 5.50 -0.74
N ALA A 62 -10.72 5.35 0.59
CA ALA A 62 -11.90 5.33 1.43
C ALA A 62 -12.50 6.74 1.59
N HIS A 63 -13.77 6.84 1.23
CA HIS A 63 -14.63 8.02 1.33
C HIS A 63 -15.11 8.24 2.76
N ASN A 64 -15.27 7.17 3.54
CA ASN A 64 -15.65 7.23 4.95
C ASN A 64 -14.56 6.68 5.89
N GLU A 65 -14.61 7.11 7.16
CA GLU A 65 -13.57 6.86 8.16
C GLU A 65 -13.46 5.40 8.59
N ILE A 66 -14.60 4.71 8.78
CA ILE A 66 -14.62 3.30 9.20
C ILE A 66 -13.94 2.44 8.14
N THR A 67 -14.30 2.65 6.87
CA THR A 67 -13.68 1.93 5.75
C THR A 67 -12.20 2.24 5.64
N ARG A 68 -11.81 3.49 5.87
CA ARG A 68 -10.40 3.90 5.88
C ARG A 68 -9.62 3.16 6.96
N GLU A 69 -10.16 3.11 8.18
CA GLU A 69 -9.54 2.44 9.31
C GLU A 69 -9.33 0.95 9.03
N VAL A 70 -10.37 0.24 8.57
CA VAL A 70 -10.28 -1.18 8.23
C VAL A 70 -9.22 -1.42 7.15
N ALA A 71 -9.24 -0.63 6.08
CA ALA A 71 -8.27 -0.76 4.99
C ALA A 71 -6.83 -0.42 5.45
N THR A 72 -6.69 0.58 6.31
CA THR A 72 -5.40 0.99 6.88
C THR A 72 -4.81 -0.10 7.75
N ASN A 73 -5.64 -0.72 8.61
CA ASN A 73 -5.22 -1.82 9.46
C ASN A 73 -4.78 -3.02 8.62
N ARG A 74 -5.54 -3.37 7.58
CA ARG A 74 -5.16 -4.44 6.64
C ARG A 74 -3.80 -4.17 5.98
N GLU A 75 -3.59 -2.97 5.45
CA GLU A 75 -2.30 -2.61 4.83
C GLU A 75 -1.16 -2.63 5.86
N ASN A 76 -1.41 -2.13 7.07
CA ASN A 76 -0.44 -2.11 8.17
C ASN A 76 -0.03 -3.52 8.59
N ASP A 77 -0.97 -4.44 8.77
CA ASP A 77 -0.68 -5.81 9.17
C ASP A 77 0.32 -6.48 8.20
N VAL A 78 0.06 -6.36 6.91
CA VAL A 78 0.95 -6.90 5.85
C VAL A 78 2.28 -6.17 5.83
N THR A 79 2.26 -4.83 5.92
CA THR A 79 3.48 -4.00 5.90
C THR A 79 4.40 -4.36 7.06
N TYR A 80 3.85 -4.46 8.28
CA TYR A 80 4.62 -4.76 9.49
C TYR A 80 5.16 -6.19 9.47
N ALA A 81 4.35 -7.15 9.05
CA ALA A 81 4.77 -8.55 8.93
C ALA A 81 5.93 -8.71 7.92
N ALA A 82 5.79 -8.14 6.72
CA ALA A 82 6.82 -8.19 5.68
C ALA A 82 8.10 -7.43 6.09
N THR A 83 7.96 -6.27 6.73
CA THR A 83 9.12 -5.50 7.23
C THR A 83 9.87 -6.29 8.31
N LEU A 84 9.14 -6.84 9.29
CA LEU A 84 9.72 -7.69 10.32
C LEU A 84 10.44 -8.92 9.72
N TYR A 85 9.83 -9.54 8.71
CA TYR A 85 10.44 -10.65 7.99
C TYR A 85 11.77 -10.24 7.33
N ALA A 86 11.80 -9.08 6.65
CA ALA A 86 13.01 -8.58 6.00
C ALA A 86 14.17 -8.40 6.99
N PHE A 87 13.91 -7.81 8.16
CA PHE A 87 14.94 -7.65 9.20
C PHE A 87 15.36 -8.99 9.80
N SER A 88 14.42 -9.90 10.09
CA SER A 88 14.73 -11.25 10.56
C SER A 88 15.59 -12.03 9.55
N LYS A 89 15.30 -11.93 8.26
CA LYS A 89 16.11 -12.52 7.19
C LYS A 89 17.51 -11.90 7.17
N PHE A 90 17.61 -10.57 7.26
CA PHE A 90 18.90 -9.89 7.34
C PHE A 90 19.73 -10.37 8.54
N GLU A 91 19.13 -10.47 9.73
CA GLU A 91 19.83 -11.00 10.92
C GLU A 91 20.34 -12.44 10.70
N LYS A 92 19.54 -13.31 10.05
CA LYS A 92 19.96 -14.67 9.69
C LYS A 92 21.14 -14.66 8.70
N ASP A 93 21.10 -13.77 7.72
CA ASP A 93 22.15 -13.63 6.70
C ASP A 93 23.50 -13.19 7.30
N LEU A 94 23.50 -12.49 8.44
CA LEU A 94 24.73 -12.12 9.16
C LEU A 94 25.48 -13.34 9.71
N LYS A 95 24.81 -14.49 9.90
CA LYS A 95 25.37 -15.71 10.51
C LYS A 95 25.97 -15.50 11.92
N ARG A 96 25.60 -14.40 12.57
CA ARG A 96 25.94 -14.04 13.95
C ARG A 96 24.84 -13.15 14.52
N ASN A 97 24.85 -12.98 15.84
CA ASN A 97 23.98 -11.98 16.46
C ASN A 97 24.42 -10.57 16.05
N PRO A 98 23.46 -9.66 15.76
CA PRO A 98 23.75 -8.24 15.60
C PRO A 98 24.35 -7.64 16.87
N THR A 99 25.30 -6.72 16.71
CA THR A 99 25.82 -5.87 17.79
C THR A 99 24.77 -4.85 18.23
N LEU A 100 25.02 -4.15 19.35
CA LEU A 100 24.13 -3.10 19.80
C LEU A 100 24.01 -1.96 18.76
N ASP A 101 25.13 -1.56 18.15
CA ASP A 101 25.18 -0.49 17.15
C ASP A 101 24.42 -0.87 15.87
N GLU A 102 24.50 -2.14 15.45
CA GLU A 102 23.72 -2.65 14.33
C GLU A 102 22.23 -2.66 14.65
N ARG A 103 21.83 -3.03 15.87
CA ARG A 103 20.42 -2.97 16.29
C ARG A 103 19.89 -1.55 16.33
N ILE A 104 20.69 -0.60 16.80
CA ILE A 104 20.35 0.83 16.77
C ILE A 104 20.19 1.29 15.31
N SER A 105 21.11 0.91 14.43
CA SER A 105 21.05 1.20 12.99
C SER A 105 19.81 0.61 12.32
N MET A 106 19.47 -0.64 12.64
CA MET A 106 18.23 -1.28 12.19
C MET A 106 17.00 -0.48 12.63
N GLY A 107 16.95 -0.04 13.89
CA GLY A 107 15.87 0.79 14.42
C GLY A 107 15.71 2.12 13.66
N HIS A 108 16.81 2.78 13.30
CA HIS A 108 16.78 4.01 12.50
C HIS A 108 16.25 3.80 11.07
N LEU A 109 16.59 2.65 10.46
CA LEU A 109 16.20 2.32 9.09
C LEU A 109 14.81 1.69 9.00
N PHE A 110 14.23 1.26 10.12
CA PHE A 110 12.95 0.54 10.13
C PHE A 110 11.82 1.31 9.44
N ARG A 111 11.70 2.62 9.70
CA ARG A 111 10.66 3.46 9.07
C ARG A 111 10.84 3.59 7.55
N GLU A 112 12.08 3.65 7.09
CA GLU A 112 12.37 3.70 5.65
C GLU A 112 12.02 2.37 4.99
N ALA A 113 12.37 1.25 5.63
CA ALA A 113 12.00 -0.10 5.19
C ALA A 113 10.49 -0.28 5.12
N GLU A 114 9.76 0.14 6.17
CA GLU A 114 8.30 0.11 6.20
C GLU A 114 7.70 0.87 5.02
N SER A 115 8.20 2.08 4.74
CA SER A 115 7.74 2.89 3.63
C SER A 115 7.96 2.21 2.27
N ILE A 116 9.11 1.55 2.08
CA ILE A 116 9.43 0.83 0.84
C ILE A 116 8.53 -0.39 0.67
N VAL A 117 8.30 -1.15 1.74
CA VAL A 117 7.39 -2.30 1.73
C VAL A 117 5.96 -1.85 1.41
N ARG A 118 5.51 -0.75 2.00
CA ARG A 118 4.19 -0.17 1.73
C ARG A 118 4.03 0.29 0.28
N GLU A 119 5.05 0.92 -0.30
CA GLU A 119 5.08 1.26 -1.72
C GLU A 119 4.89 0.00 -2.58
N LYS A 120 5.61 -1.09 -2.26
CA LYS A 120 5.48 -2.36 -2.98
C LYS A 120 4.10 -3.00 -2.80
N ILE A 121 3.49 -2.96 -1.62
CA ILE A 121 2.11 -3.41 -1.40
C ILE A 121 1.13 -2.68 -2.32
N ARG A 122 1.31 -1.36 -2.49
CA ARG A 122 0.45 -0.55 -3.36
C ARG A 122 0.67 -0.82 -4.85
N GLU A 123 1.84 -1.31 -5.24
CA GLU A 123 2.09 -1.80 -6.61
C GLU A 123 1.40 -3.15 -6.87
N ILE A 124 1.30 -4.02 -5.85
CA ILE A 124 0.65 -5.34 -5.94
C ILE A 124 -0.88 -5.19 -5.89
N GLY A 125 -1.38 -4.39 -4.95
CA GLY A 125 -2.81 -4.24 -4.67
C GLY A 125 -3.42 -5.44 -3.92
N PHE A 126 -4.72 -5.33 -3.64
CA PHE A 126 -5.56 -6.34 -2.97
C PHE A 126 -6.80 -6.70 -3.79
N GLU A 127 -6.84 -6.40 -5.09
CA GLU A 127 -8.09 -6.59 -5.89
C GLU A 127 -8.54 -8.05 -5.90
N GLU A 128 -7.61 -8.97 -6.15
CA GLU A 128 -7.85 -10.42 -6.19
C GLU A 128 -7.12 -11.17 -5.05
N GLU A 129 -6.48 -10.42 -4.14
CA GLU A 129 -5.53 -10.96 -3.17
C GLU A 129 -6.00 -10.78 -1.72
N THR A 130 -5.64 -11.73 -0.88
CA THR A 130 -5.85 -11.66 0.57
C THR A 130 -4.61 -11.08 1.25
N SER A 131 -4.71 -10.68 2.52
CA SER A 131 -3.53 -10.27 3.29
C SER A 131 -2.44 -11.35 3.34
N GLU A 132 -2.85 -12.62 3.37
CA GLU A 132 -1.94 -13.76 3.37
C GLU A 132 -1.20 -13.88 2.04
N SER A 133 -1.92 -13.85 0.90
CA SER A 133 -1.28 -13.97 -0.41
C SER A 133 -0.39 -12.77 -0.76
N VAL A 134 -0.79 -11.55 -0.40
CA VAL A 134 0.10 -10.37 -0.56
C VAL A 134 1.37 -10.52 0.30
N LEU A 135 1.25 -11.03 1.54
CA LEU A 135 2.40 -11.26 2.40
C LEU A 135 3.33 -12.36 1.83
N GLU A 136 2.78 -13.45 1.30
CA GLU A 136 3.55 -14.51 0.65
C GLU A 136 4.35 -13.98 -0.55
N ILE A 137 3.71 -13.18 -1.41
CA ILE A 137 4.37 -12.51 -2.55
C ILE A 137 5.52 -11.63 -2.04
N LEU A 138 5.30 -10.82 -1.00
CA LEU A 138 6.35 -9.95 -0.46
C LEU A 138 7.52 -10.76 0.12
N ILE A 139 7.24 -11.84 0.84
CA ILE A 139 8.26 -12.73 1.39
C ILE A 139 9.12 -13.30 0.24
N GLU A 140 8.50 -13.77 -0.84
CA GLU A 140 9.22 -14.25 -2.02
C GLU A 140 10.09 -13.15 -2.65
N LEU A 141 9.55 -11.95 -2.83
CA LEU A 141 10.29 -10.81 -3.37
C LEU A 141 11.48 -10.39 -2.49
N ILE A 142 11.31 -10.42 -1.17
CA ILE A 142 12.38 -10.19 -0.19
C ILE A 142 13.43 -11.30 -0.30
N ASP A 143 12.99 -12.56 -0.41
CA ASP A 143 13.87 -13.71 -0.50
C ASP A 143 14.74 -13.71 -1.74
N LEU A 144 14.14 -13.36 -2.88
CA LEU A 144 14.79 -13.21 -4.17
C LEU A 144 15.57 -11.90 -4.32
N LYS A 145 15.55 -11.02 -3.29
CA LYS A 145 16.20 -9.71 -3.29
C LYS A 145 15.78 -8.82 -4.48
N THR A 146 14.52 -8.91 -4.89
CA THR A 146 13.99 -8.10 -6.01
C THR A 146 13.56 -6.70 -5.58
N ILE A 147 13.27 -6.49 -4.29
CA ILE A 147 12.98 -5.16 -3.71
C ILE A 147 14.30 -4.38 -3.51
N THR A 148 14.88 -3.89 -4.60
CA THR A 148 16.23 -3.28 -4.64
C THR A 148 16.42 -2.17 -3.61
N LYS A 149 15.45 -1.26 -3.45
CA LYS A 149 15.52 -0.17 -2.45
C LYS A 149 15.67 -0.73 -1.03
N LEU A 150 14.91 -1.77 -0.68
CA LEU A 150 14.96 -2.41 0.63
C LEU A 150 16.31 -3.08 0.88
N ASN A 151 16.83 -3.82 -0.10
CA ASN A 151 18.15 -4.46 0.02
C ASN A 151 19.27 -3.45 0.20
N ASN A 152 19.20 -2.32 -0.51
CA ASN A 152 20.18 -1.26 -0.39
C ASN A 152 20.21 -0.65 1.01
N ILE A 153 19.05 -0.37 1.61
CA ILE A 153 19.02 0.21 2.97
C ILE A 153 19.48 -0.79 4.01
N LEU A 154 19.10 -2.06 3.91
CA LEU A 154 19.54 -3.09 4.85
C LEU A 154 21.06 -3.33 4.71
N GLY A 155 21.60 -3.23 3.49
CA GLY A 155 23.04 -3.29 3.25
C GLY A 155 23.85 -2.18 3.93
N LYS A 156 23.26 -1.00 4.18
CA LYS A 156 23.93 0.12 4.88
C LYS A 156 24.22 -0.20 6.35
N ILE A 157 23.48 -1.13 6.97
CA ILE A 157 23.71 -1.53 8.37
C ILE A 157 25.14 -2.05 8.54
N ASN A 158 25.67 -2.78 7.54
CA ASN A 158 27.03 -3.32 7.55
C ASN A 158 28.12 -2.28 7.24
N GLN A 159 27.76 -1.06 6.84
CA GLN A 159 28.69 -0.05 6.35
C GLN A 159 28.83 1.16 7.27
N ASN A 160 27.92 1.31 8.24
CA ASN A 160 27.80 2.54 9.00
C ASN A 160 28.66 2.62 10.27
N PHE A 161 29.37 1.56 10.65
CA PHE A 161 30.34 1.58 11.76
C PHE A 161 31.47 0.57 11.51
#